data_AF-A0A924L2N3-F1
#
_entry.id   AF-A0A924L2N3-F1
#
_cell.length_a   1.000
_cell.length_b   1.000
_cell.length_c   1.000
_cell.angle_alpha   90.00
_cell.angle_beta   90.00
_cell.angle_gamma   90.00
#
_symmetry.space_group_name_H-M   'P 1'
#
loop_
_entity.id
_entity.type
_entity.pdbx_description
1 polymer ?
#
loop_
_entity_poly.entity_id
_entity_poly.type
_entity_poly.pdbx_seq_one_letter_code
_entity_poly.pdbx_strand_id
1 'polypeptide(L)'
;RYSYLAVQKLSAHQHPVVALGIKNGAIGTTVIETEKKLLNDIDTVTLYINPSLQPAYYDYILSLHPNRIIFNPGTENEELQALAHKNNIATQEACTLVLLSTGQY
;
A
#
# COMPACT_ATOMS: atom_id res chain seq x y z
N ARG A 1 -13.82 -6.43 -0.03
CA ARG A 1 -12.40 -6.70 0.33
C ARG A 1 -11.90 -5.55 1.18
N TYR A 2 -10.99 -5.76 2.13
CA TYR A 2 -10.45 -4.67 2.95
C TYR A 2 -9.71 -3.60 2.13
N SER A 3 -9.00 -3.98 1.07
CA SER A 3 -8.39 -3.02 0.13
C SER A 3 -9.40 -2.06 -0.50
N TYR A 4 -10.61 -2.54 -0.81
CA TYR A 4 -11.69 -1.69 -1.34
C TYR A 4 -12.12 -0.64 -0.32
N LEU A 5 -12.30 -1.06 0.94
CA LEU A 5 -12.66 -0.16 2.03
C LEU A 5 -11.53 0.85 2.33
N ALA A 6 -10.28 0.42 2.22
CA ALA A 6 -9.11 1.29 2.42
C ALA A 6 -9.10 2.43 1.39
N VAL A 7 -9.27 2.12 0.11
CA VAL A 7 -9.38 3.15 -0.94
C VAL A 7 -10.52 4.12 -0.64
N GLN A 8 -11.71 3.63 -0.31
CA GLN A 8 -12.84 4.49 0.03
C GLN A 8 -12.56 5.39 1.25
N LYS A 9 -11.95 4.85 2.31
CA LYS A 9 -11.66 5.61 3.53
C LYS A 9 -10.53 6.61 3.32
N LEU A 10 -9.47 6.25 2.60
CA LEU A 10 -8.39 7.17 2.24
C LEU A 10 -8.95 8.36 1.44
N SER A 11 -9.75 8.09 0.40
CA SER A 11 -10.39 9.14 -0.38
C SER A 11 -11.35 10.00 0.45
N ALA A 12 -12.11 9.41 1.38
CA ALA A 12 -13.00 10.15 2.28
C ALA A 12 -12.23 11.06 3.27
N HIS A 13 -11.03 10.63 3.66
CA HIS A 13 -10.08 11.44 4.45
C HIS A 13 -9.23 12.38 3.57
N GLN A 14 -9.56 12.50 2.27
CA GLN A 14 -8.91 13.40 1.31
C GLN A 14 -7.43 13.07 1.05
N HIS A 15 -7.01 11.85 1.32
CA HIS A 15 -5.71 11.36 0.87
C HIS A 15 -5.80 10.98 -0.62
N PRO A 16 -4.87 11.46 -1.48
CA PRO A 16 -4.76 10.99 -2.85
C PRO A 16 -4.45 9.49 -2.88
N VAL A 17 -5.15 8.74 -3.74
CA VAL A 17 -4.98 7.28 -3.82
C VAL A 17 -4.72 6.86 -5.25
N VAL A 18 -3.65 6.09 -5.44
CA VAL A 18 -3.44 5.25 -6.61
C VAL A 18 -3.72 3.80 -6.23
N ALA A 19 -4.68 3.17 -6.90
CA ALA A 19 -5.01 1.77 -6.66
C ALA A 19 -4.29 0.89 -7.68
N LEU A 20 -3.47 -0.05 -7.23
CA LEU A 20 -2.82 -1.06 -8.07
C LEU A 20 -3.39 -2.45 -7.75
N GLY A 21 -3.78 -3.21 -8.76
CA GLY A 21 -4.33 -4.55 -8.62
C GLY A 21 -4.13 -5.42 -9.86
N ILE A 22 -4.68 -6.63 -9.84
CA ILE A 22 -4.55 -7.59 -10.96
C ILE A 22 -5.74 -7.58 -11.93
N LYS A 23 -6.78 -6.79 -11.63
CA LYS A 23 -7.99 -6.68 -12.46
C LYS A 23 -8.31 -5.21 -12.65
N ASN A 24 -8.64 -4.84 -13.88
CA ASN A 24 -9.17 -3.52 -14.20
C ASN A 24 -10.50 -3.31 -13.47
N GLY A 25 -10.76 -2.05 -13.11
CA GLY A 25 -11.98 -1.64 -12.43
C GLY A 25 -11.83 -0.25 -11.84
N ALA A 26 -12.81 0.18 -11.06
CA ALA A 26 -12.78 1.45 -10.34
C ALA A 26 -13.43 1.32 -8.96
N ILE A 27 -12.98 2.17 -8.04
CA ILE A 27 -13.51 2.31 -6.68
C ILE A 27 -13.89 3.78 -6.52
N GLY A 28 -15.16 4.10 -6.73
CA GLY A 28 -15.59 5.49 -6.87
C GLY A 28 -14.94 6.12 -8.10
N THR A 29 -14.17 7.19 -7.90
CA THR A 29 -13.42 7.88 -8.95
C THR A 29 -12.00 7.35 -9.15
N THR A 30 -11.52 6.47 -8.28
CA THR A 30 -10.17 5.90 -8.36
C THR A 30 -10.16 4.70 -9.30
N VAL A 31 -9.43 4.80 -10.41
CA VAL A 31 -9.21 3.68 -11.33
C VAL A 31 -8.20 2.71 -10.73
N ILE A 32 -8.44 1.41 -10.89
CA ILE A 32 -7.49 0.35 -10.52
C ILE A 32 -6.54 0.13 -11.69
N GLU A 33 -5.31 0.57 -11.51
CA GLU A 33 -4.20 0.28 -12.41
C GLU A 33 -3.82 -1.19 -12.33
N THR A 34 -3.41 -1.76 -13.46
CA THR A 34 -2.88 -3.13 -13.53
C THR A 34 -1.40 -3.17 -13.91
N GLU A 35 -0.84 -2.03 -14.29
CA GLU A 35 0.55 -1.85 -14.65
C GLU A 35 1.32 -1.18 -13.53
N LYS A 36 2.56 -1.63 -13.32
CA LYS A 36 3.50 -1.08 -12.34
C LYS A 36 4.16 0.20 -12.88
N LYS A 37 3.34 1.23 -13.12
CA LYS A 37 3.80 2.54 -13.61
C LYS A 37 4.73 3.17 -12.58
N LEU A 38 5.83 3.77 -13.01
CA LEU A 38 6.67 4.52 -12.09
C LEU A 38 5.89 5.75 -11.62
N LEU A 39 5.73 5.88 -10.31
CA LEU A 39 5.06 6.99 -9.66
C LEU A 39 6.08 7.72 -8.79
N ASN A 40 5.99 9.05 -8.77
CA ASN A 40 6.79 9.88 -7.88
C ASN A 40 5.94 10.33 -6.69
N ASP A 41 6.59 10.78 -5.63
CA ASP A 41 5.96 11.39 -4.46
C ASP A 41 4.93 10.48 -3.73
N ILE A 42 5.18 9.16 -3.75
CA ILE A 42 4.40 8.21 -2.96
C ILE A 42 4.87 8.29 -1.51
N ASP A 43 4.00 8.74 -0.60
CA ASP A 43 4.32 8.75 0.83
C ASP A 43 4.21 7.35 1.47
N THR A 44 3.11 6.66 1.21
CA THR A 44 2.76 5.41 1.89
C THR A 44 2.32 4.33 0.90
N VAL A 45 2.93 3.15 1.00
CA VAL A 45 2.43 1.93 0.36
C VAL A 45 1.68 1.10 1.40
N THR A 46 0.38 0.88 1.23
CA THR A 46 -0.43 0.06 2.14
C THR A 46 -0.79 -1.29 1.51
N LEU A 47 -0.31 -2.39 2.10
CA LEU A 47 -0.35 -3.72 1.48
C LEU A 47 -1.63 -4.48 1.81
N TYR A 48 -2.23 -5.08 0.78
CA TYR A 48 -3.40 -5.99 0.87
C TYR A 48 -3.22 -7.24 0.00
N ILE A 49 -1.96 -7.61 -0.26
CA ILE A 49 -1.60 -8.81 -1.03
C ILE A 49 -0.95 -9.84 -0.10
N ASN A 50 -1.24 -11.11 -0.36
CA ASN A 50 -0.69 -12.22 0.41
C ASN A 50 0.85 -12.18 0.38
N PRO A 51 1.55 -12.46 1.51
CA PRO A 51 3.01 -12.48 1.58
C PRO A 51 3.67 -13.29 0.47
N SER A 52 3.12 -14.45 0.11
CA SER A 52 3.64 -15.31 -0.98
C SER A 52 3.63 -14.65 -2.38
N LEU A 53 2.82 -13.61 -2.59
CA LEU A 53 2.73 -12.86 -3.83
C LEU A 53 3.57 -11.57 -3.82
N GLN A 54 4.04 -11.14 -2.64
CA GLN A 54 4.78 -9.89 -2.48
C GLN A 54 6.14 -9.88 -3.18
N PRO A 55 6.90 -10.98 -3.30
CA PRO A 55 8.20 -10.97 -4.00
C PRO A 55 8.12 -10.39 -5.42
N ALA A 56 7.01 -10.62 -6.14
CA ALA A 56 6.77 -10.06 -7.48
C ALA A 56 6.57 -8.53 -7.52
N TYR A 57 6.53 -7.88 -6.35
CA TYR A 57 6.34 -6.45 -6.15
C TYR A 57 7.49 -5.78 -5.41
N TYR A 58 8.48 -6.52 -4.89
CA TYR A 58 9.57 -5.93 -4.10
C TYR A 58 10.27 -4.79 -4.84
N ASP A 59 10.82 -5.08 -6.02
CA ASP A 59 11.55 -4.09 -6.82
C ASP A 59 10.70 -2.86 -7.12
N TYR A 60 9.41 -3.07 -7.40
CA TYR A 60 8.49 -1.97 -7.66
C TYR A 60 8.25 -1.12 -6.41
N ILE A 61 7.87 -1.74 -5.30
CA ILE A 61 7.62 -1.03 -4.03
C ILE A 61 8.86 -0.25 -3.59
N LEU A 62 10.04 -0.84 -3.71
CA LEU A 62 11.30 -0.19 -3.37
C LEU A 62 11.64 0.95 -4.34
N SER A 63 11.39 0.78 -5.66
CA SER A 63 11.63 1.84 -6.65
C SER A 63 10.75 3.08 -6.48
N LEU A 64 9.58 2.94 -5.84
CA LEU A 64 8.71 4.07 -5.48
C LEU A 64 9.30 4.94 -4.36
N HIS A 65 10.29 4.43 -3.61
CA HIS A 65 10.93 5.10 -2.46
C HIS A 65 9.94 5.76 -1.48
N PRO A 66 8.93 5.03 -0.97
CA PRO A 66 7.96 5.61 -0.05
C PRO A 66 8.58 5.95 1.31
N ASN A 67 7.98 6.89 2.04
CA ASN A 67 8.36 7.17 3.42
C ASN A 67 8.05 5.97 4.33
N ARG A 68 6.94 5.26 4.06
CA ARG A 68 6.60 4.02 4.78
C ARG A 68 5.84 2.97 3.98
N ILE A 69 5.91 1.74 4.47
CA ILE A 69 5.07 0.61 4.04
C ILE A 69 4.22 0.14 5.23
N ILE A 70 2.90 0.08 5.03
CA ILE A 70 1.97 -0.47 6.02
C ILE A 70 1.62 -1.92 5.64
N PHE A 71 1.97 -2.84 6.52
CA PHE A 71 1.60 -4.25 6.45
C PHE A 71 0.28 -4.42 7.21
N ASN A 72 -0.84 -4.51 6.48
CA ASN A 72 -2.15 -4.77 7.08
C ASN A 72 -2.25 -6.23 7.56
N PRO A 73 -3.18 -6.55 8.49
CA PRO A 73 -3.33 -7.90 9.03
C PRO A 73 -3.38 -8.98 7.95
N GLY A 74 -2.48 -9.96 8.04
CA GLY A 74 -2.34 -11.06 7.08
C GLY A 74 -1.47 -10.73 5.85
N THR A 75 -0.73 -9.62 5.89
CA THR A 75 0.25 -9.23 4.85
C THR A 75 1.67 -9.09 5.37
N GLU A 76 1.91 -9.40 6.64
CA GLU A 76 3.20 -9.32 7.31
C GLU A 76 4.25 -10.15 6.55
N ASN A 77 5.44 -9.57 6.36
CA ASN A 77 6.53 -10.21 5.63
C ASN A 77 7.88 -9.67 6.09
N GLU A 78 8.58 -10.45 6.91
CA GLU A 78 9.87 -10.07 7.49
C GLU A 78 10.95 -9.76 6.43
N GLU A 79 10.93 -10.45 5.29
CA GLU A 79 11.90 -10.24 4.21
C GLU A 79 11.72 -8.86 3.58
N LEU A 80 10.49 -8.51 3.19
CA LEU A 80 10.20 -7.19 2.63
C LEU A 80 10.46 -6.09 3.65
N GLN A 81 10.17 -6.33 4.93
CA GLN A 81 10.49 -5.37 5.99
C GLN A 81 12.00 -5.10 6.07
N ALA A 82 12.81 -6.16 6.09
CA ALA A 82 14.27 -6.03 6.13
C ALA A 82 14.83 -5.32 4.87
N LEU A 83 14.26 -5.59 3.69
CA LEU A 83 14.63 -4.90 2.45
C LEU A 83 14.25 -3.42 2.49
N ALA A 84 13.05 -3.08 2.97
CA ALA A 84 12.58 -1.71 3.11
C ALA A 84 13.50 -0.91 4.05
N HIS A 85 13.84 -1.45 5.22
CA HIS A 85 14.75 -0.80 6.16
C HIS A 85 16.14 -0.55 5.58
N LYS A 86 16.69 -1.51 4.82
CA LYS A 86 17.98 -1.32 4.11
C LYS A 86 17.93 -0.19 3.08
N ASN A 87 16.75 0.15 2.58
CA ASN A 87 16.50 1.25 1.64
C ASN A 87 15.98 2.52 2.35
N ASN A 88 16.09 2.62 3.68
CA ASN A 88 15.61 3.74 4.49
C ASN A 88 14.09 4.00 4.40
N ILE A 89 13.30 2.96 4.14
CA ILE A 89 11.84 3.01 4.11
C ILE A 89 11.33 2.50 5.47
N ALA A 90 10.47 3.27 6.12
CA ALA A 90 9.86 2.83 7.38
C ALA A 90 8.83 1.72 7.12
N THR A 91 8.61 0.85 8.11
CA THR A 91 7.61 -0.21 8.03
C THR A 91 6.72 -0.15 9.26
N GLN A 92 5.46 -0.52 9.08
CA GLN A 92 4.48 -0.52 10.15
C GLN A 92 3.50 -1.67 9.98
N GLU A 93 3.46 -2.60 10.92
CA GLU A 93 2.40 -3.59 11.02
C GLU A 93 1.17 -2.96 11.68
N ALA A 94 0.16 -2.62 10.88
CA ALA A 94 -1.04 -1.93 11.36
C ALA A 94 -2.20 -2.06 10.39
N CYS A 95 -3.43 -1.92 10.89
CA CYS A 95 -4.61 -1.82 10.05
C CYS A 95 -4.84 -0.37 9.61
N THR A 96 -4.74 -0.10 8.30
CA THR A 96 -4.96 1.24 7.72
C THR A 96 -6.31 1.84 8.11
N LEU A 97 -7.37 1.02 8.14
CA LEU A 97 -8.70 1.48 8.53
C LEU A 97 -8.76 1.93 9.99
N VAL A 98 -8.02 1.25 10.88
CA VAL A 98 -7.93 1.63 12.29
C VAL A 98 -7.16 2.93 12.41
N LEU A 99 -5.98 3.03 11.78
CA LEU A 99 -5.16 4.26 11.77
C LEU A 99 -5.96 5.48 11.30
N LEU A 100 -6.74 5.34 10.22
CA LEU A 100 -7.61 6.43 9.72
C LEU A 100 -8.69 6.79 10.74
N SER A 101 -9.32 5.80 11.38
CA SER A 101 -10.39 6.03 12.36
C SER A 101 -9.90 6.66 13.66
N THR A 102 -8.63 6.42 14.04
CA THR A 102 -8.02 6.95 15.26
C THR A 102 -7.21 8.23 15.02
N GLY A 103 -7.12 8.71 13.78
CA GLY A 103 -6.31 9.89 13.42
C GLY A 103 -4.80 9.66 13.53
N GLN A 104 -4.36 8.41 13.42
CA GLN A 104 -2.97 7.98 13.50
C GLN A 104 -2.38 7.58 12.13
N TYR A 105 -3.16 7.77 11.06
CA TYR A 105 -2.70 7.55 9.69
C TYR A 105 -1.71 8.63 9.29
#